data_AF-A0A7H4MQ36-F1
#
_entry.id   AF-A0A7H4MQ36-F1
#
_cell.length_a   1.000
_cell.length_b   1.000
_cell.length_c   1.000
_cell.angle_alpha   90.00
_cell.angle_beta   90.00
_cell.angle_gamma   90.00
#
_symmetry.space_group_name_H-M   'P 1'
#
loop_
_entity.id
_entity.type
_entity.pdbx_description
1 polymer ?
#
loop_
_entity_poly.entity_id
_entity_poly.type
_entity_poly.pdbx_seq_one_letter_code
_entity_poly.pdbx_strand_id
1 'polypeptide(L)'
;MVDSVADELMRLMEGQQAVKLTAAQAEQLQPLLLKNIDERGKGTVSRDWVGRDAGKIAAAIGLQVPAQTRLLFVETPPAIRLR
;
A
#
# COMPACT_ATOMS: atom_id res chain seq x y z
N MET A 1 12.95 -20.13 -0.51
CA MET A 1 14.11 -19.21 -0.55
C MET A 1 13.72 -17.82 -1.01
N VAL A 2 12.76 -17.67 -1.94
CA VAL A 2 12.26 -16.33 -2.33
C VAL A 2 11.47 -15.66 -1.20
N ASP A 3 10.62 -16.40 -0.50
CA ASP A 3 9.77 -15.85 0.57
C ASP A 3 10.59 -15.26 1.72
N SER A 4 11.66 -15.95 2.14
CA SER A 4 12.58 -15.45 3.16
C SER A 4 13.30 -14.15 2.78
N VAL A 5 13.46 -13.87 1.48
CA VAL A 5 14.03 -12.60 1.01
C VAL A 5 12.99 -11.48 1.06
N ALA A 6 11.73 -11.78 0.74
CA ALA A 6 10.64 -10.82 0.86
C ALA A 6 10.40 -10.43 2.33
N ASP A 7 10.40 -11.41 3.23
CA ASP A 7 10.26 -11.18 4.66
C ASP A 7 11.36 -10.28 5.22
N GLU A 8 12.62 -10.55 4.87
CA GLU A 8 13.75 -9.74 5.33
C GLU A 8 13.71 -8.33 4.73
N LEU A 9 13.31 -8.17 3.46
CA LEU A 9 13.13 -6.86 2.85
C LEU A 9 12.06 -6.05 3.59
N MET A 10 10.89 -6.65 3.88
CA MET A 10 9.82 -5.97 4.61
C MET A 10 10.29 -5.51 6.00
N ARG A 11 11.02 -6.37 6.71
CA ARG A 11 11.61 -6.03 8.02
C ARG A 11 12.58 -4.84 7.92
N LEU A 12 13.44 -4.82 6.91
CA LEU A 12 14.38 -3.71 6.69
C LEU A 12 13.64 -2.41 6.33
N MET A 13 12.55 -2.48 5.56
CA MET A 13 11.72 -1.33 5.22
C MET A 13 11.06 -0.72 6.46
N GLU A 14 10.50 -1.54 7.35
CA GLU A 14 9.94 -1.08 8.62
C GLU A 14 10.99 -0.35 9.48
N GLY A 15 12.23 -0.86 9.50
CA GLY A 15 13.36 -0.19 10.14
C GLY A 15 13.75 1.15 9.51
N GLN A 16 13.30 1.45 8.29
CA GLN A 16 13.54 2.68 7.53
C GLN A 16 12.29 3.56 7.43
N GLN A 17 11.44 3.54 8.46
CA GLN A 17 10.25 4.40 8.58
C GLN A 17 9.16 4.09 7.54
N ALA A 18 9.15 2.87 6.96
CA ALA A 18 8.00 2.38 6.23
C ALA A 18 6.97 1.77 7.19
N VAL A 19 5.70 1.82 6.82
CA VAL A 19 4.60 1.20 7.58
C VAL A 19 3.96 0.12 6.71
N LYS A 20 3.97 -1.12 7.20
CA LYS A 20 3.21 -2.23 6.61
C LYS A 20 1.74 -2.06 6.94
N LEU A 21 0.91 -1.94 5.91
CA LEU A 21 -0.54 -1.96 6.02
C LEU A 21 -1.03 -3.41 6.09
N THR A 22 -2.14 -3.62 6.79
CA THR A 22 -2.89 -4.87 6.66
C THR A 22 -3.62 -4.91 5.31
N ALA A 23 -3.99 -6.11 4.86
CA ALA A 23 -4.79 -6.26 3.64
C ALA A 23 -6.10 -5.44 3.71
N ALA A 24 -6.79 -5.47 4.85
CA ALA A 24 -8.02 -4.70 5.07
C ALA A 24 -7.79 -3.18 4.98
N GLN A 25 -6.67 -2.65 5.50
CA GLN A 25 -6.34 -1.23 5.38
C GLN A 25 -6.04 -0.84 3.92
N ALA A 26 -5.36 -1.72 3.18
CA ALA A 26 -5.11 -1.49 1.76
C ALA A 26 -6.41 -1.51 0.94
N GLU A 27 -7.33 -2.43 1.22
CA GLU A 27 -8.65 -2.49 0.59
C GLU A 27 -9.46 -1.21 0.84
N GLN A 28 -9.39 -0.63 2.05
CA GLN A 28 -10.02 0.65 2.36
C GLN A 28 -9.40 1.83 1.58
N LEU A 29 -8.08 1.80 1.35
CA LEU A 29 -7.38 2.85 0.60
C LEU A 29 -7.57 2.72 -0.91
N GLN A 30 -7.75 1.51 -1.43
CA GLN A 30 -7.82 1.22 -2.85
C GLN A 30 -8.84 2.09 -3.62
N PRO A 31 -10.10 2.25 -3.21
CA PRO A 31 -11.07 3.10 -3.91
C PRO A 31 -10.80 4.61 -3.77
N LEU A 32 -10.00 5.02 -2.78
CA LEU A 32 -9.58 6.43 -2.62
C LEU A 32 -8.43 6.77 -3.57
N LEU A 33 -7.44 5.88 -3.64
CA LEU A 33 -6.21 6.06 -4.40
C LEU A 33 -6.39 5.72 -5.89
N LEU A 34 -7.32 4.84 -6.24
CA LEU A 34 -7.58 4.41 -7.61
C LEU A 34 -9.02 4.75 -8.01
N LYS A 35 -9.17 5.36 -9.20
CA LYS A 35 -10.45 5.64 -9.87
C LYS A 35 -10.64 4.68 -11.05
N ASN A 36 -11.89 4.45 -11.47
CA ASN A 36 -12.23 3.63 -12.63
C ASN A 36 -11.62 2.22 -12.56
N ILE A 37 -11.78 1.55 -11.41
CA ILE A 37 -11.31 0.17 -11.24
C ILE A 37 -12.19 -0.73 -12.12
N ASP A 38 -11.58 -1.44 -13.07
CA ASP A 38 -12.26 -2.39 -13.95
C ASP A 38 -12.48 -3.76 -13.27
N GLU A 39 -13.18 -4.65 -13.97
CA GLU A 39 -13.45 -6.04 -13.51
C GLU A 39 -12.18 -6.87 -13.31
N ARG A 40 -11.04 -6.41 -13.83
CA ARG A 40 -9.72 -7.05 -13.68
C ARG A 40 -8.89 -6.41 -12.57
N GLY A 41 -9.46 -5.48 -11.80
CA GLY A 41 -8.81 -4.79 -10.71
C GLY A 41 -7.83 -3.69 -11.14
N LYS A 42 -7.80 -3.31 -12.44
CA LYS A 42 -6.97 -2.20 -12.91
C LYS A 42 -7.71 -0.89 -12.72
N GLY A 43 -7.10 0.03 -11.98
CA GLY A 43 -7.58 1.39 -11.81
C GLY A 43 -6.58 2.43 -12.32
N THR A 44 -7.07 3.65 -12.48
CA THR A 44 -6.27 4.85 -12.76
C THR A 44 -5.95 5.57 -11.45
N VAL A 45 -4.71 6.03 -11.28
CA VAL A 45 -4.32 6.74 -10.05
C VAL A 45 -5.11 8.05 -9.91
N SER A 46 -5.69 8.26 -8.74
CA SER A 46 -6.34 9.51 -8.38
C SER A 46 -5.33 10.64 -8.25
N ARG A 47 -5.46 11.67 -9.09
CA ARG A 47 -4.61 12.88 -9.05
C ARG A 47 -4.66 13.62 -7.72
N ASP A 48 -5.75 13.48 -6.96
CA ASP A 48 -5.94 14.12 -5.65
C ASP A 48 -4.91 13.61 -4.62
N TRP A 49 -4.40 12.39 -4.86
CA TRP A 49 -3.48 11.67 -3.98
C TRP A 49 -2.04 11.60 -4.50
N VAL A 50 -1.78 12.00 -5.75
CA VAL A 50 -0.41 12.02 -6.31
C VAL A 50 0.45 13.01 -5.53
N GLY A 51 1.62 12.56 -5.05
CA GLY A 51 2.56 13.37 -4.28
C GLY A 51 2.09 13.71 -2.85
N ARG A 52 1.01 13.10 -2.37
CA ARG A 52 0.56 13.30 -0.98
C ARG A 52 1.44 12.53 0.00
N ASP A 53 1.57 13.13 1.17
CA ASP A 53 2.26 12.56 2.32
C ASP A 53 1.63 11.23 2.77
N ALA A 54 2.47 10.28 3.21
CA ALA A 54 2.06 8.96 3.65
C ALA A 54 1.10 9.02 4.86
N GLY A 55 1.35 9.91 5.81
CA GLY A 55 0.47 10.13 6.96
C GLY A 55 -0.90 10.67 6.55
N LYS A 56 -0.96 11.57 5.55
CA LYS A 56 -2.24 12.04 5.00
C LYS A 56 -3.03 10.96 4.29
N ILE A 57 -2.35 10.07 3.56
CA ILE A 57 -2.99 8.91 2.92
C ILE A 57 -3.55 7.97 3.98
N ALA A 58 -2.76 7.60 5.00
CA ALA A 58 -3.21 6.74 6.09
C ALA A 58 -4.40 7.35 6.86
N ALA A 59 -4.35 8.65 7.16
CA ALA A 59 -5.41 9.35 7.86
C ALA A 59 -6.76 9.32 7.10
N ALA A 60 -6.75 9.14 5.78
CA ALA A 60 -7.97 9.04 4.96
C ALA A 60 -8.86 7.85 5.33
N ILE A 61 -8.27 6.81 5.95
CA ILE A 61 -8.99 5.64 6.48
C ILE A 61 -9.03 5.61 8.01
N GLY A 62 -8.67 6.72 8.67
CA GLY A 62 -8.59 6.81 10.13
C GLY A 62 -7.35 6.14 10.74
N LEU A 63 -6.37 5.72 9.93
CA LEU A 63 -5.12 5.13 10.42
C LEU A 63 -4.14 6.25 10.83
N GLN A 64 -3.67 6.19 12.08
CA GLN A 64 -2.57 7.03 12.54
C GLN A 64 -1.25 6.30 12.33
N VAL A 65 -0.28 6.99 11.71
CA VAL A 65 1.08 6.49 11.51
C VAL A 65 2.08 7.49 12.11
N PRO A 66 3.31 7.06 12.43
CA PRO A 66 4.36 7.97 12.89
C PRO A 66 4.55 9.16 11.93
N ALA A 67 4.83 10.34 12.46
CA ALA A 67 4.99 11.56 11.66
C ALA A 67 6.15 11.47 10.66
N GLN A 68 7.14 10.64 10.95
CA GLN A 68 8.31 10.35 10.12
C GLN A 68 8.06 9.28 9.05
N THR A 69 6.84 8.74 8.92
CA THR A 69 6.56 7.68 7.94
C THR A 69 6.85 8.15 6.52
N ARG A 70 7.72 7.41 5.82
CA ARG A 70 8.17 7.75 4.46
C ARG A 70 7.45 6.96 3.38
N LEU A 71 6.90 5.80 3.73
CA LEU A 71 6.31 4.86 2.79
C LEU A 71 5.22 4.05 3.48
N LEU A 72 4.08 3.89 2.81
CA LEU A 72 3.12 2.84 3.13
C LEU A 72 3.34 1.69 2.15
N PHE A 73 3.34 0.45 2.63
CA PHE A 73 3.42 -0.72 1.77
C PHE A 73 2.47 -1.81 2.26
N VAL A 74 2.09 -2.70 1.37
CA VAL A 74 1.23 -3.85 1.70
C VAL A 74 1.73 -5.06 0.93
N GLU A 75 1.60 -6.23 1.54
CA GLU A 75 1.85 -7.48 0.86
C GLU A 75 0.62 -7.88 0.05
N THR A 76 0.81 -8.18 -1.23
CA THR A 76 -0.26 -8.61 -2.13
C THR A 76 -0.06 -10.07 -2.50
N PRO A 77 -1.14 -10.86 -2.61
CA PRO A 77 -1.02 -12.20 -3.15
C PRO A 77 -0.39 -12.18 -4.55
N PRO A 78 0.30 -13.26 -4.96
CA PRO A 78 0.89 -13.33 -6.29
C PRO A 78 -0.19 -13.09 -7.35
N ALA A 79 0.08 -12.18 -8.28
CA ALA A 79 -0.80 -11.96 -9.41
C ALA A 79 -0.89 -13.27 -10.21
N ILE A 80 -2.06 -13.93 -10.17
CA ILE A 80 -2.31 -15.12 -10.98
C ILE A 80 -2.32 -14.68 -12.44
N ARG A 81 -1.26 -15.04 -13.16
CA ARG A 81 -1.18 -14.86 -14.61
C ARG A 81 -2.01 -15.96 -15.25
N LEU A 82 -3.29 -15.70 -15.52
CA LEU A 82 -4.08 -16.54 -16.43
C LEU A 82 -3.35 -16.51 -17.79
N ARG A 83 -2.83 -17.68 -18.18
CA ARG A 83 -2.23 -17.89 -19.51
C ARG A 83 -3.31 -18.00 -20.58
#